data_AF-A0A2T4H0W1-F1
#
_entry.id   AF-A0A2T4H0W1-F1
#
_cell.length_a   1.000
_cell.length_b   1.000
_cell.length_c   1.000
_cell.angle_alpha   90.00
_cell.angle_beta   90.00
_cell.angle_gamma   90.00
#
_symmetry.space_group_name_H-M   'P 1'
#
loop_
_entity.id
_entity.type
_entity.pdbx_description
1 polymer ?
#
loop_
_entity_poly.entity_id
_entity_poly.type
_entity_poly.pdbx_seq_one_letter_code
_entity_poly.pdbx_strand_id
1 'polypeptide(L)'
;MASNPLRPGPPRGSPPTEWTEAEKAEMVEYYKFCIEQRDNCIMRLEELYQEQKEMEKQAEDKDESDGEYQEIQIQLRENARVAADQVDLMGGYLDILHIIEKEVEGSGLSLN
;
A
#
# COMPACT_ATOMS: atom_id res chain seq x y z
N MET A 1 23.17 49.00 -34.14
CA MET A 1 22.53 47.67 -34.09
C MET A 1 22.82 47.08 -32.73
N ALA A 2 21.81 46.90 -31.89
CA ALA A 2 21.98 46.50 -30.49
C ALA A 2 22.13 44.97 -30.41
N SER A 3 23.18 44.52 -29.72
CA SER A 3 23.42 43.12 -29.39
C SER A 3 22.34 42.62 -28.43
N ASN A 4 21.69 41.51 -28.78
CA ASN A 4 20.79 40.79 -27.88
C ASN A 4 21.56 40.32 -26.63
N PRO A 5 21.11 40.61 -25.40
CA PRO A 5 21.71 39.99 -24.22
C PRO A 5 21.26 38.53 -24.16
N LEU A 6 22.24 37.63 -24.16
CA LEU A 6 22.06 36.20 -23.91
C LEU A 6 21.28 36.04 -22.60
N ARG A 7 20.07 35.48 -22.70
CA ARG A 7 19.26 35.03 -21.57
C ARG A 7 20.14 34.08 -20.74
N PRO A 8 20.39 34.35 -19.45
CA PRO A 8 21.10 33.40 -18.60
C PRO A 8 20.31 32.08 -18.61
N GLY A 9 20.94 31.00 -19.08
CA GLY A 9 20.40 29.66 -18.84
C GLY A 9 20.33 29.42 -17.33
N PRO A 10 19.39 28.56 -16.86
CA PRO A 10 19.35 28.21 -15.45
C PRO A 10 20.72 27.65 -15.03
N PRO A 11 21.23 28.00 -13.84
CA PRO A 11 22.53 27.52 -13.40
C PRO A 11 22.53 25.99 -13.42
N ARG A 12 23.37 25.41 -14.28
CA ARG A 12 23.72 23.99 -14.22
C ARG A 12 24.48 23.79 -12.91
N GLY A 13 23.84 23.16 -11.94
CA GLY A 13 24.48 22.78 -10.69
C GLY A 13 23.72 23.15 -9.43
N SER A 14 22.39 22.99 -9.41
CA SER A 14 21.75 22.69 -8.12
C SER A 14 22.42 21.43 -7.58
N PRO A 15 22.98 21.42 -6.36
CA PRO A 15 23.32 20.17 -5.70
C PRO A 15 22.07 19.28 -5.72
N PRO A 16 22.21 17.94 -5.68
CA PRO A 16 21.08 17.12 -5.24
C PRO A 16 20.58 17.78 -3.95
N THR A 17 19.30 18.13 -3.88
CA THR A 17 18.77 18.75 -2.67
C THR A 17 19.04 17.76 -1.54
N GLU A 18 20.05 18.04 -0.72
CA GLU A 18 20.36 17.19 0.43
C GLU A 18 19.16 17.27 1.36
N TRP A 19 18.62 16.12 1.70
CA TRP A 19 17.48 16.05 2.60
C TRP A 19 17.89 16.59 3.96
N THR A 20 17.05 17.41 4.55
CA THR A 20 17.20 17.84 5.93
C THR A 20 17.01 16.66 6.87
N GLU A 21 17.57 16.75 8.08
CA GLU A 21 17.36 15.71 9.11
C GLU A 21 15.88 15.54 9.48
N ALA A 22 15.08 16.60 9.37
CA ALA A 22 13.63 16.52 9.58
C ALA A 22 12.93 15.71 8.48
N GLU A 23 13.26 15.94 7.21
CA GLU A 23 12.71 15.18 6.08
C GLU A 23 13.11 13.70 6.14
N LYS A 24 14.35 13.42 6.54
CA LYS A 24 14.82 12.03 6.76
C LYS A 24 14.04 11.34 7.88
N ALA A 25 13.83 12.03 9.00
CA ALA A 25 13.07 11.48 10.12
C ALA A 25 11.60 11.22 9.74
N GLU A 26 10.96 12.15 9.02
CA GLU A 26 9.61 11.98 8.51
C GLU A 26 9.49 10.77 7.57
N MET A 27 10.50 10.56 6.71
CA MET A 27 10.52 9.43 5.79
C MET A 27 10.73 8.09 6.48
N VAL A 28 11.52 8.03 7.55
CA VAL A 28 11.64 6.83 8.39
C VAL A 28 10.30 6.52 9.08
N GLU A 29 9.60 7.52 9.60
CA GLU A 29 8.28 7.31 10.22
C GLU A 29 7.23 6.88 9.19
N TYR A 30 7.25 7.47 8.00
CA TYR A 30 6.34 7.07 6.92
C TYR A 30 6.62 5.66 6.41
N TYR A 31 7.90 5.25 6.34
CA TYR A 31 8.31 3.88 6.03
C TYR A 31 7.76 2.87 7.06
N LYS A 32 7.91 3.16 8.37
CA LYS A 32 7.35 2.31 9.44
C LYS A 32 5.83 2.22 9.35
N PHE A 33 5.15 3.35 9.11
CA PHE A 33 3.71 3.38 8.93
C PHE A 33 3.27 2.47 7.78
N CYS A 34 3.94 2.53 6.63
CA CYS A 34 3.59 1.69 5.49
C CYS A 34 3.79 0.19 5.77
N ILE A 35 4.82 -0.19 6.54
CA ILE A 35 5.01 -1.56 7.02
C ILE A 35 3.84 -1.99 7.90
N GLU A 36 3.48 -1.18 8.89
CA GLU A 36 2.36 -1.47 9.80
C GLU A 36 1.04 -1.64 9.04
N GLN A 37 0.77 -0.76 8.07
CA GLN A 37 -0.46 -0.86 7.28
C GLN A 37 -0.47 -2.08 6.35
N ARG A 38 0.67 -2.45 5.76
CA ARG A 38 0.81 -3.71 5.01
C ARG A 38 0.49 -4.91 5.92
N ASP A 39 1.05 -4.94 7.12
CA ASP A 39 0.85 -6.04 8.06
C ASP A 39 -0.61 -6.11 8.54
N ASN A 40 -1.26 -4.97 8.73
CA ASN A 40 -2.70 -4.90 9.01
C ASN A 40 -3.55 -5.46 7.85
N CYS A 41 -3.17 -5.20 6.59
CA CYS A 41 -3.87 -5.80 5.44
C CYS A 41 -3.73 -7.32 5.45
N ILE A 42 -2.54 -7.85 5.76
CA ILE A 42 -2.29 -9.29 5.85
C ILE A 42 -3.15 -9.91 6.96
N MET A 43 -3.15 -9.33 8.16
CA MET A 43 -3.97 -9.80 9.28
C MET A 43 -5.45 -9.81 8.91
N ARG A 44 -5.96 -8.77 8.23
CA ARG A 44 -7.36 -8.72 7.81
C ARG A 44 -7.69 -9.78 6.76
N LEU A 45 -6.76 -10.07 5.84
CA LEU A 45 -6.92 -11.15 4.85
C LEU A 45 -6.96 -12.54 5.52
N GLU A 46 -6.16 -12.76 6.56
CA GLU A 46 -6.19 -14.01 7.35
C GLU A 46 -7.53 -14.18 8.08
N GLU A 47 -8.06 -13.12 8.67
CA GLU A 47 -9.39 -13.12 9.29
C GLU A 47 -10.49 -13.45 8.26
N LEU A 48 -10.50 -12.78 7.11
CA LEU A 48 -11.47 -13.03 6.04
C LEU A 48 -11.42 -14.46 5.52
N TYR A 49 -10.22 -15.04 5.42
CA TYR A 49 -10.04 -16.44 5.02
C TYR A 49 -10.65 -17.40 6.05
N GLN A 50 -10.46 -17.13 7.34
CA GLN A 50 -11.04 -17.94 8.40
C GLN A 50 -12.57 -17.80 8.44
N GLU A 51 -13.10 -16.58 8.31
CA GLU A 51 -14.55 -16.32 8.17
C GLU A 51 -15.15 -17.07 6.97
N GLN A 52 -14.48 -17.04 5.81
CA GLN A 52 -14.90 -17.76 4.61
C GLN A 52 -15.00 -19.26 4.87
N LYS A 53 -13.99 -19.86 5.49
CA LYS A 53 -13.97 -21.29 5.80
C LYS A 53 -15.11 -21.70 6.74
N GLU A 54 -15.44 -20.87 7.72
CA GLU A 54 -16.55 -21.11 8.64
C GLU A 54 -17.91 -21.01 7.94
N MET A 55 -18.07 -20.05 7.04
CA MET A 55 -19.27 -19.90 6.23
C MET A 55 -19.46 -21.03 5.22
N GLU A 56 -18.41 -21.46 4.54
CA GLU A 56 -18.46 -22.61 3.62
C GLU A 56 -18.92 -23.87 4.36
N LYS A 57 -18.40 -24.12 5.56
CA LYS A 57 -18.85 -25.22 6.41
C LYS A 57 -20.32 -25.10 6.80
N GLN A 58 -20.80 -23.89 7.12
CA GLN A 58 -22.22 -23.67 7.42
C GLN A 58 -23.12 -23.90 6.21
N ALA A 59 -22.62 -23.64 4.99
CA ALA A 59 -23.37 -23.86 3.76
C ALA A 59 -23.48 -25.34 3.38
N GLU A 60 -22.50 -26.18 3.72
CA GLU A 60 -22.51 -27.63 3.43
C GLU A 60 -23.73 -28.35 4.03
N ASP A 61 -24.23 -27.88 5.18
CA ASP A 61 -25.37 -28.47 5.88
C ASP A 61 -26.74 -27.94 5.38
N LYS A 62 -26.76 -27.00 4.41
CA LYS A 62 -27.98 -26.33 3.94
C LYS A 62 -28.37 -26.72 2.52
N ASP A 63 -29.67 -26.70 2.26
CA ASP A 63 -30.22 -26.87 0.91
C ASP A 63 -30.02 -25.58 0.10
N GLU A 64 -29.70 -25.68 -1.19
CA GLU A 64 -29.48 -24.52 -2.06
C GLU A 64 -30.74 -23.64 -2.23
N SER A 65 -31.93 -24.22 -2.01
CA SER A 65 -33.21 -23.51 -2.03
C SER A 65 -33.52 -22.79 -0.72
N ASP A 66 -32.72 -23.02 0.33
CA ASP A 66 -32.85 -22.33 1.61
C ASP A 66 -32.46 -20.85 1.48
N GLY A 67 -33.29 -19.98 2.07
CA GLY A 67 -32.97 -18.56 2.16
C GLY A 67 -31.66 -18.31 2.90
N GLU A 68 -31.35 -19.12 3.93
CA GLU A 68 -30.12 -18.97 4.68
C GLU A 68 -28.87 -19.38 3.87
N TYR A 69 -29.00 -20.32 2.92
CA TYR A 69 -27.90 -20.64 1.99
C TYR A 69 -27.60 -19.44 1.09
N GLN A 70 -28.64 -18.78 0.56
CA GLN A 70 -28.48 -17.60 -0.28
C GLN A 70 -27.84 -16.43 0.48
N GLU A 71 -28.20 -16.23 1.75
CA GLU A 71 -27.56 -15.22 2.61
C GLU A 71 -26.06 -15.50 2.80
N ILE A 72 -25.68 -16.77 3.05
CA ILE A 72 -24.26 -17.15 3.13
C ILE A 72 -23.52 -16.85 1.83
N GLN A 73 -24.12 -17.15 0.66
CA GLN A 73 -23.52 -16.86 -0.64
C GLN A 73 -23.32 -15.35 -0.89
N ILE A 74 -24.25 -14.51 -0.41
CA ILE A 74 -24.11 -13.05 -0.49
C ILE A 74 -22.92 -12.60 0.37
N GLN A 75 -22.83 -13.10 1.61
CA GLN A 75 -21.74 -12.73 2.51
C GLN A 75 -20.37 -13.22 2.00
N LEU A 76 -20.29 -14.44 1.45
CA LEU A 76 -19.07 -14.95 0.81
C LEU A 76 -18.60 -14.04 -0.34
N ARG A 77 -19.53 -13.54 -1.16
CA ARG A 77 -19.21 -12.60 -2.23
C ARG A 77 -18.71 -11.26 -1.70
N GLU A 78 -19.32 -10.74 -0.64
CA GLU A 78 -18.86 -9.50 -0.02
C GLU A 78 -17.48 -9.67 0.61
N ASN A 79 -17.22 -10.78 1.31
CA ASN A 79 -15.90 -11.10 1.85
C ASN A 79 -14.83 -11.18 0.74
N ALA A 80 -15.16 -11.78 -0.41
CA ALA A 80 -14.26 -11.82 -1.55
C ALA A 80 -13.96 -10.42 -2.12
N ARG A 81 -14.95 -9.53 -2.15
CA ARG A 81 -14.76 -8.13 -2.54
C ARG A 81 -13.85 -7.39 -1.56
N VAL A 82 -14.13 -7.51 -0.26
CA VAL A 82 -13.29 -6.87 0.77
C VAL A 82 -11.86 -7.40 0.72
N ALA A 83 -11.66 -8.69 0.49
CA ALA A 83 -10.33 -9.28 0.31
C ALA A 83 -9.60 -8.68 -0.90
N ALA A 84 -10.29 -8.48 -2.02
CA ALA A 84 -9.72 -7.81 -3.19
C ALA A 84 -9.29 -6.37 -2.87
N ASP A 85 -10.13 -5.62 -2.15
CA ASP A 85 -9.81 -4.24 -1.73
C ASP A 85 -8.59 -4.21 -0.77
N GLN A 86 -8.44 -5.19 0.13
CA GLN A 86 -7.26 -5.32 1.00
C GLN A 86 -5.98 -5.63 0.21
N VAL A 87 -6.07 -6.50 -0.82
CA VAL A 87 -4.92 -6.80 -1.69
C VAL A 87 -4.49 -5.58 -2.49
N ASP A 88 -5.44 -4.81 -3.03
CA ASP A 88 -5.14 -3.57 -3.75
C ASP A 88 -4.48 -2.53 -2.84
N LEU A 89 -5.03 -2.34 -1.64
CA LEU A 89 -4.47 -1.45 -0.62
C LEU A 89 -3.05 -1.87 -0.20
N MET A 90 -2.83 -3.17 0.03
CA MET A 90 -1.51 -3.72 0.34
C MET A 90 -0.52 -3.46 -0.80
N GLY A 91 -0.97 -3.61 -2.06
CA GLY A 91 -0.17 -3.27 -3.24
C GLY A 91 0.28 -1.81 -3.24
N GLY A 92 -0.63 -0.89 -2.92
CA GLY A 92 -0.30 0.53 -2.79
C GLY A 92 0.76 0.83 -1.72
N TYR A 93 0.68 0.18 -0.55
CA TYR A 93 1.72 0.32 0.48
C TYR A 93 3.06 -0.28 0.06
N LEU A 94 3.06 -1.42 -0.64
CA LEU A 94 4.29 -2.02 -1.18
C LEU A 94 4.96 -1.13 -2.24
N ASP A 95 4.17 -0.50 -3.11
CA ASP A 95 4.69 0.46 -4.08
C ASP A 95 5.36 1.67 -3.40
N ILE A 96 4.73 2.21 -2.35
CA ILE A 96 5.30 3.30 -1.56
C ILE A 96 6.60 2.86 -0.87
N LEU A 97 6.61 1.69 -0.23
CA LEU A 97 7.80 1.15 0.43
C LEU A 97 8.97 1.04 -0.56
N HIS A 98 8.71 0.51 -1.76
CA HIS A 98 9.72 0.38 -2.82
C HIS A 98 10.26 1.74 -3.28
N ILE A 99 9.41 2.77 -3.34
CA ILE A 99 9.85 4.14 -3.66
C ILE A 99 10.78 4.65 -2.55
N ILE A 100 10.38 4.49 -1.28
CA ILE A 100 11.19 4.96 -0.14
C ILE A 100 12.54 4.24 -0.10
N GLU A 101 12.56 2.91 -0.27
CA GLU A 101 13.80 2.12 -0.29
C GLU A 101 14.77 2.60 -1.38
N LYS A 102 14.27 2.89 -2.59
CA LYS A 102 15.09 3.44 -3.68
C LYS A 102 15.64 4.83 -3.38
N GLU A 103 14.83 5.71 -2.81
CA GLU A 103 15.27 7.06 -2.46
C GLU A 103 16.33 7.03 -1.35
N VAL A 104 16.18 6.14 -0.37
CA VAL A 104 17.17 5.90 0.69
C VAL A 104 18.47 5.35 0.13
N GLU A 105 18.42 4.32 -0.72
CA GLU A 105 19.59 3.73 -1.39
C GLU A 105 20.34 4.78 -2.23
N GLY A 106 19.61 5.60 -2.97
CA GLY A 106 20.17 6.70 -3.77
C GLY A 106 20.78 7.84 -2.93
N SER A 107 20.32 8.01 -1.69
CA SER A 107 20.73 9.09 -0.78
C SER A 107 21.82 8.68 0.22
N GLY A 108 22.23 7.40 0.24
CA GLY A 108 23.20 6.87 1.21
C GLY A 108 22.69 6.83 2.65
N LEU A 109 21.36 6.84 2.83
CA LEU A 109 20.71 6.72 4.13
C LEU A 109 20.59 5.26 4.55
N SER A 110 20.51 5.00 5.85
CA SER A 110 20.29 3.67 6.41
C SER A 110 18.93 3.60 7.07
N LEU A 111 18.11 2.62 6.67
CA LEU A 111 16.80 2.30 7.28
C LEU A 111 16.91 1.34 8.49
N ASN A 112 18.14 1.01 8.91
CA ASN A 112 18.44 0.14 10.06
C ASN A 112 18.21 0.83 11.40
#